data_AF-A0ABD3V605-F1
#
_entry.id   AF-A0ABD3V605-F1
#
_cell.length_a   1.000
_cell.length_b   1.000
_cell.length_c   1.000
_cell.angle_alpha   90.00
_cell.angle_beta   90.00
_cell.angle_gamma   90.00
#
_symmetry.space_group_name_H-M   'P 1'
#
loop_
_entity.id
_entity.type
_entity.pdbx_description
1 polymer ?
#
loop_
_entity_poly.entity_id
_entity_poly.type
_entity_poly.pdbx_seq_one_letter_code
_entity_poly.pdbx_strand_id
1 'polypeptide(L)'
;MMANGGPWGGQSVNDTFSQLVRDVFITKDGHSSFESCTRADLFEMELEFERQKVAIRKKKKHVQSWIKLPLPDVVWSKEKDNIIKNEGHTYSIYFDKTNNGLNFKPEIISEILFNEPMELILEKLKSILNDETATSIEKIILVGGLAESHIVRTKILKAFQERSILVPSNPFYAVIKGAVLYGQKPDIFESRISRFTYGIGTHIPFDREKHPLDKKVEDSSGKMWCKDVFSIHVKRNQIVSLNKDQPVEVYKPLERYQTSITFDIYQTESQNPVYITEEGCKKIGSLVVEMPDRTKKIERNAQVTMIFGGTELGVKGIDESTKKEFKTTIVYH
;
A
#
# COMPACT_ATOMS: atom_id res chain seq x y z
N MET A 1 0.05 4.22 -9.98
CA MET A 1 0.92 3.24 -9.27
C MET A 1 0.27 2.84 -7.95
N MET A 2 0.00 1.55 -7.76
CA MET A 2 -0.39 0.97 -6.46
C MET A 2 0.80 0.95 -5.50
N ALA A 3 0.54 0.91 -4.19
CA ALA A 3 1.58 0.70 -3.19
C ALA A 3 2.14 -0.72 -3.34
N ASN A 4 3.41 -0.84 -3.67
CA ASN A 4 4.10 -2.12 -3.81
C ASN A 4 4.84 -2.42 -2.49
N GLY A 5 4.16 -3.07 -1.55
CA GLY A 5 4.74 -3.53 -0.28
C GLY A 5 5.09 -5.02 -0.31
N GLY A 6 5.99 -5.45 0.57
CA GLY A 6 6.35 -6.85 0.75
C GLY A 6 7.44 -7.05 1.80
N PRO A 7 7.87 -8.30 2.04
CA PRO A 7 8.76 -8.69 3.14
C PRO A 7 10.24 -8.33 2.87
N TRP A 8 10.51 -7.14 2.35
CA TRP A 8 11.85 -6.63 2.04
C TRP A 8 12.16 -5.30 2.74
N GLY A 9 11.41 -4.98 3.80
CA GLY A 9 11.56 -3.77 4.60
C GLY A 9 12.64 -3.88 5.68
N GLY A 10 12.70 -2.88 6.57
CA GLY A 10 13.66 -2.91 7.69
C GLY A 10 13.46 -4.08 8.66
N GLN A 11 12.25 -4.65 8.70
CA GLN A 11 11.93 -5.83 9.50
C GLN A 11 12.58 -7.10 8.96
N SER A 12 12.67 -7.28 7.64
CA SER A 12 13.32 -8.49 7.11
C SER A 12 14.80 -8.54 7.47
N VAL A 13 15.46 -7.37 7.52
CA VAL A 13 16.83 -7.25 8.05
C VAL A 13 16.91 -7.69 9.52
N ASN A 14 15.90 -7.38 10.34
CA ASN A 14 15.83 -7.83 11.74
C ASN A 14 15.59 -9.33 11.83
N ASP A 15 14.74 -9.87 10.98
CA ASP A 15 14.39 -11.28 10.98
C ASP A 15 15.62 -12.11 10.59
N THR A 16 16.35 -11.72 9.53
CA THR A 16 17.63 -12.34 9.14
C THR A 16 18.66 -12.25 10.25
N PHE A 17 18.75 -11.11 10.92
CA PHE A 17 19.66 -10.94 12.06
C PHE A 17 19.28 -11.83 13.25
N SER A 18 18.00 -11.89 13.58
CA SER A 18 17.49 -12.73 14.67
C SER A 18 17.76 -14.20 14.39
N GLN A 19 17.61 -14.63 13.13
CA GLN A 19 17.96 -15.97 12.71
C GLN A 19 19.46 -16.22 12.83
N LEU A 20 20.31 -15.30 12.34
CA LEU A 20 21.76 -15.40 12.47
C LEU A 20 22.21 -15.53 13.93
N VAL A 21 21.64 -14.72 14.83
CA VAL A 21 21.91 -14.81 16.26
C VAL A 21 21.46 -16.16 16.80
N ARG A 22 20.25 -16.64 16.47
CA ARG A 22 19.79 -17.97 16.91
C ARG A 22 20.74 -19.08 16.46
N ASP A 23 21.16 -19.07 15.19
CA ASP A 23 22.03 -20.07 14.60
C ASP A 23 23.40 -20.16 15.29
N VAL A 24 23.93 -19.02 15.76
CA VAL A 24 25.19 -18.98 16.54
C VAL A 24 25.07 -19.77 17.86
N PHE A 25 23.86 -19.87 18.41
CA PHE A 25 23.59 -20.44 19.74
C PHE A 25 22.64 -21.65 19.69
N ILE A 26 22.57 -22.33 18.55
CA ILE A 26 21.99 -23.67 18.47
C ILE A 26 23.01 -24.65 19.08
N THR A 27 22.60 -25.34 20.14
CA THR A 27 23.40 -26.35 20.81
C THR A 27 23.46 -27.64 19.96
N LYS A 28 24.42 -28.53 20.25
CA LYS A 28 24.61 -29.79 19.49
C LYS A 28 23.39 -30.73 19.54
N ASP A 29 22.56 -30.58 20.56
CA ASP A 29 21.29 -31.28 20.80
C ASP A 29 20.07 -30.57 20.17
N GLY A 30 20.29 -29.48 19.43
CA GLY A 30 19.25 -28.78 18.66
C GLY A 30 18.42 -27.78 19.46
N HIS A 31 18.73 -27.56 20.73
CA HIS A 31 18.10 -26.56 21.58
C HIS A 31 18.75 -25.18 21.38
N SER A 32 17.99 -24.10 21.49
CA SER A 32 18.60 -22.76 21.47
C SER A 32 18.94 -22.32 22.90
N SER A 33 20.16 -21.84 23.11
CA SER A 33 20.54 -21.26 24.42
C SER A 33 19.73 -20.01 24.79
N PHE A 34 18.97 -19.44 23.85
CA PHE A 34 17.98 -18.39 24.07
C PHE A 34 16.62 -18.88 24.60
N GLU A 35 16.34 -20.19 24.63
CA GLU A 35 15.08 -20.71 25.20
C GLU A 35 14.90 -20.35 26.68
N SER A 36 16.01 -20.06 27.37
CA SER A 36 16.02 -19.66 28.79
C SER A 36 16.06 -18.14 29.00
N CYS A 37 16.05 -17.34 27.94
CA CYS A 37 16.01 -15.89 28.03
C CYS A 37 14.62 -15.39 28.36
N THR A 38 14.56 -14.31 29.13
CA THR A 38 13.32 -13.55 29.32
C THR A 38 13.02 -12.71 28.08
N ARG A 39 11.78 -12.20 27.99
CA ARG A 39 11.43 -11.22 26.95
C ARG A 39 12.24 -9.92 27.06
N ALA A 40 12.63 -9.53 28.27
CA ALA A 40 13.43 -8.32 28.48
C ALA A 40 14.84 -8.49 27.87
N ASP A 41 15.46 -9.64 28.10
CA ASP A 41 16.77 -9.99 27.56
C ASP A 41 16.79 -9.90 26.02
N LEU A 42 15.79 -10.50 25.37
CA LEU A 42 15.67 -10.48 23.92
C LEU A 42 15.40 -9.07 23.38
N PHE A 43 14.55 -8.30 24.08
CA PHE A 43 14.24 -6.93 23.70
C PHE A 43 15.45 -6.00 23.78
N GLU A 44 16.31 -6.15 24.80
CA GLU A 44 17.55 -5.36 24.91
C GLU A 44 18.50 -5.64 23.73
N MET A 45 18.62 -6.91 23.32
CA MET A 45 19.41 -7.28 22.16
C MET A 45 18.85 -6.69 20.86
N GLU A 46 17.54 -6.79 20.65
CA GLU A 46 16.85 -6.22 19.49
C GLU A 46 17.01 -4.69 19.43
N LEU A 47 16.84 -4.02 20.57
CA LEU A 47 17.00 -2.57 20.69
C LEU A 47 18.44 -2.12 20.37
N GLU A 48 19.42 -2.84 20.91
CA GLU A 48 20.83 -2.53 20.69
C GLU A 48 21.25 -2.81 19.23
N PHE A 49 20.71 -3.86 18.63
CA PHE A 49 20.86 -4.13 17.21
C PHE A 49 20.26 -3.01 16.36
N GLU A 50 19.01 -2.62 16.62
CA GLU A 50 18.33 -1.55 15.88
C GLU A 50 19.11 -0.24 15.92
N ARG A 51 19.57 0.15 17.13
CA ARG A 51 20.39 1.34 17.33
C ARG A 51 21.64 1.32 16.45
N GLN A 52 22.32 0.18 16.40
CA GLN A 52 23.55 0.04 15.62
C GLN A 52 23.27 -0.09 14.11
N LYS A 53 22.22 -0.83 13.70
CA LYS A 53 21.77 -0.99 12.32
C LYS A 53 21.54 0.35 11.63
N VAL A 54 20.88 1.29 12.33
CA VAL A 54 20.63 2.64 11.84
C VAL A 54 21.91 3.51 11.85
N ALA A 55 22.78 3.31 12.84
CA ALA A 55 23.99 4.11 13.03
C ALA A 55 25.15 3.75 12.08
N ILE A 56 25.04 2.67 11.29
CA ILE A 56 26.08 2.28 10.32
C ILE A 56 26.20 3.35 9.23
N ARG A 57 27.23 4.18 9.40
CA ARG A 57 27.66 5.20 8.44
C ARG A 57 29.02 4.80 7.89
N LYS A 58 29.33 5.16 6.64
CA LYS A 58 30.73 5.23 6.21
C LYS A 58 31.45 6.27 7.09
N LYS A 59 32.23 5.83 8.08
CA LYS A 59 33.25 6.68 8.72
C LYS A 59 34.61 6.45 8.07
N LYS A 60 35.45 7.49 8.11
CA LYS A 60 36.81 7.55 7.56
C LYS A 60 37.64 6.35 8.03
N LYS A 61 38.42 5.78 7.09
CA LYS A 61 39.48 4.73 7.09
C LYS A 61 39.95 3.97 8.37
N HIS A 62 39.55 4.28 9.61
CA HIS A 62 40.17 3.70 10.82
C HIS A 62 39.21 3.35 11.98
N VAL A 63 37.88 3.34 11.80
CA VAL A 63 36.97 2.81 12.84
C VAL A 63 36.05 1.78 12.22
N GLN A 64 36.40 0.50 12.36
CA GLN A 64 35.52 -0.61 12.05
C GLN A 64 34.37 -0.61 13.07
N SER A 65 33.16 -0.24 12.64
CA SER A 65 31.99 -0.23 13.50
C SER A 65 31.38 -1.62 13.59
N TRP A 66 31.95 -2.45 14.47
CA TRP A 66 31.39 -3.75 14.80
C TRP A 66 29.99 -3.55 15.41
N ILE A 67 29.03 -4.43 15.10
CA ILE A 67 27.80 -4.50 15.90
C ILE A 67 28.16 -5.25 17.17
N LYS A 68 27.94 -4.63 18.32
CA LYS A 68 28.17 -5.21 19.63
C LYS A 68 26.84 -5.50 20.30
N LEU A 69 26.52 -6.76 20.52
CA LEU A 69 25.32 -7.15 21.25
C LEU A 69 25.69 -7.53 22.67
N PRO A 70 24.97 -7.04 23.69
CA PRO A 70 25.01 -7.67 25.00
C PRO A 70 24.45 -9.09 24.87
N LEU A 71 25.11 -10.08 25.47
CA LEU A 71 24.51 -11.39 25.64
C LEU A 71 23.89 -11.47 27.04
N PRO A 72 22.69 -12.04 27.16
CA PRO A 72 22.10 -12.31 28.46
C PRO A 72 23.00 -13.24 29.27
N ASP A 73 23.14 -12.99 30.58
CA ASP A 73 24.04 -13.78 31.45
C ASP A 73 23.71 -15.29 31.41
N VAL A 74 22.43 -15.62 31.23
CA VAL A 74 21.96 -17.01 31.08
C VAL A 74 22.57 -17.67 29.83
N VAL A 75 22.68 -16.95 28.72
CA VAL A 75 23.31 -17.45 27.49
C VAL A 75 24.82 -17.55 27.68
N TRP A 76 25.44 -16.50 28.23
CA TRP A 76 26.88 -16.46 28.49
C TRP A 76 27.35 -17.62 29.37
N SER A 77 26.63 -17.88 30.47
CA SER A 77 26.99 -18.93 31.42
C SER A 77 26.95 -20.34 30.83
N LYS A 78 26.03 -20.59 29.89
CA LYS A 78 25.87 -21.89 29.20
C LYS A 78 26.89 -22.09 28.09
N GLU A 79 27.24 -21.02 27.39
CA GLU A 79 27.97 -21.12 26.13
C GLU A 79 29.45 -20.76 26.22
N LYS A 80 29.91 -20.17 27.33
CA LYS A 80 31.31 -19.73 27.53
C LYS A 80 32.36 -20.79 27.12
N ASP A 81 32.10 -22.08 27.35
CA ASP A 81 33.05 -23.16 27.08
C ASP A 81 33.04 -23.62 25.60
N ASN A 82 31.89 -23.50 24.91
CA ASN A 82 31.78 -23.71 23.46
C ASN A 82 32.37 -22.51 22.69
N ILE A 83 32.17 -21.31 23.23
CA ILE A 83 32.71 -20.04 22.73
C ILE A 83 34.24 -20.06 22.65
N ILE A 84 34.90 -20.63 23.65
CA ILE A 84 36.37 -20.74 23.69
C ILE A 84 36.92 -21.69 22.61
N LYS A 85 36.12 -22.68 22.17
CA LYS A 85 36.56 -23.71 21.20
C LYS A 85 36.36 -23.35 19.73
N ASN A 86 35.47 -22.38 19.44
CA ASN A 86 35.07 -22.01 18.08
C ASN A 86 35.71 -20.69 17.58
N GLU A 87 36.78 -20.20 18.21
CA GLU A 87 37.58 -19.09 17.67
C GLU A 87 38.21 -19.51 16.32
N GLY A 88 37.49 -19.29 15.22
CA GLY A 88 38.04 -19.46 13.87
C GLY A 88 37.02 -19.57 12.73
N HIS A 89 35.87 -20.20 12.94
CA HIS A 89 34.99 -20.52 11.81
C HIS A 89 33.54 -20.44 12.24
N THR A 90 32.89 -19.30 12.02
CA THR A 90 31.84 -19.09 11.00
C THR A 90 31.46 -17.59 11.05
N TYR A 91 31.33 -16.93 9.90
CA TYR A 91 30.76 -15.58 9.75
C TYR A 91 31.43 -14.35 10.39
N SER A 92 32.73 -14.26 10.66
CA SER A 92 33.30 -12.98 11.17
C SER A 92 32.63 -12.47 12.48
N ILE A 93 32.19 -13.38 13.33
CA ILE A 93 31.59 -13.12 14.64
C ILE A 93 32.64 -13.42 15.72
N TYR A 94 32.76 -12.55 16.72
CA TYR A 94 33.72 -12.69 17.83
C TYR A 94 33.03 -12.42 19.16
N PHE A 95 33.38 -13.18 20.19
CA PHE A 95 32.84 -12.99 21.53
C PHE A 95 33.69 -11.99 22.32
N ASP A 96 33.06 -10.97 22.89
CA ASP A 96 33.67 -10.04 23.83
C ASP A 96 33.60 -10.63 25.24
N LYS A 97 34.68 -11.32 25.64
CA LYS A 97 34.82 -11.91 26.98
C LYS A 97 34.84 -10.89 28.11
N THR A 98 35.12 -9.62 27.81
CA THR A 98 35.23 -8.56 28.83
C THR A 98 33.86 -8.00 29.19
N ASN A 99 32.95 -7.97 28.20
CA ASN A 99 31.64 -7.34 28.33
C ASN A 99 30.48 -8.34 28.12
N ASN A 100 30.73 -9.65 28.18
CA ASN A 100 29.77 -10.71 27.89
C ASN A 100 28.99 -10.43 26.59
N GLY A 101 29.70 -10.10 25.51
CA GLY A 101 29.08 -9.57 24.28
C GLY A 101 29.36 -10.40 23.04
N LEU A 102 28.57 -10.15 22.00
CA LEU A 102 28.76 -10.71 20.66
C LEU A 102 29.05 -9.60 19.66
N ASN A 103 30.20 -9.67 19.00
CA ASN A 103 30.66 -8.70 18.03
C ASN A 103 30.57 -9.25 16.61
N PHE A 104 29.89 -8.52 15.74
CA PHE A 104 29.75 -8.83 14.32
C PHE A 104 30.59 -7.86 13.52
N LYS A 105 31.42 -8.37 12.60
CA LYS A 105 32.10 -7.46 11.67
C LYS A 105 31.09 -6.76 10.74
N PRO A 106 31.42 -5.55 10.23
CA PRO A 106 30.53 -4.79 9.36
C PRO A 106 30.10 -5.52 8.08
N GLU A 107 30.93 -6.41 7.55
CA GLU A 107 30.68 -7.11 6.27
C GLU A 107 29.41 -7.97 6.36
N ILE A 108 29.16 -8.64 7.49
CA ILE A 108 27.95 -9.41 7.77
C ILE A 108 26.70 -8.57 7.51
N ILE A 109 26.75 -7.30 7.88
CA ILE A 109 25.61 -6.41 7.78
C ILE A 109 25.28 -6.16 6.32
N SER A 110 26.27 -5.78 5.51
CA SER A 110 26.03 -5.48 4.10
C SER A 110 25.82 -6.72 3.21
N GLU A 111 26.50 -7.82 3.53
CA GLU A 111 26.59 -9.03 2.69
C GLU A 111 25.64 -10.14 3.10
N ILE A 112 25.16 -10.16 4.35
CA ILE A 112 24.20 -11.15 4.84
C ILE A 112 22.87 -10.45 5.13
N LEU A 113 22.85 -9.55 6.12
CA LEU A 113 21.61 -8.97 6.64
C LEU A 113 20.86 -8.11 5.60
N PHE A 114 21.62 -7.32 4.81
CA PHE A 114 21.07 -6.44 3.79
C PHE A 114 21.19 -6.99 2.37
N ASN A 115 21.52 -8.28 2.17
CA ASN A 115 21.66 -8.77 0.80
C ASN A 115 20.32 -9.02 0.12
N GLU A 116 19.58 -10.02 0.60
CA GLU A 116 18.27 -10.39 0.06
C GLU A 116 17.26 -9.22 0.06
N PRO A 117 17.08 -8.45 1.17
CA PRO A 117 16.16 -7.32 1.14
C PRO A 117 16.51 -6.28 0.07
N MET A 118 17.81 -6.07 -0.18
CA MET A 118 18.26 -5.11 -1.19
C MET A 118 18.09 -5.63 -2.61
N GLU A 119 18.35 -6.91 -2.87
CA GLU A 119 18.10 -7.53 -4.18
C GLU A 119 16.63 -7.38 -4.56
N LEU A 120 15.71 -7.69 -3.64
CA LEU A 120 14.26 -7.56 -3.83
C LEU A 120 13.84 -6.10 -4.07
N ILE A 121 14.36 -5.15 -3.29
CA ILE A 121 14.10 -3.71 -3.49
C ILE A 121 14.55 -3.27 -4.88
N LEU A 122 15.77 -3.66 -5.30
CA LEU A 122 16.33 -3.26 -6.59
C LEU A 122 15.58 -3.87 -7.76
N GLU A 123 15.20 -5.15 -7.68
CA GLU A 123 14.38 -5.82 -8.68
C GLU A 123 13.03 -5.12 -8.83
N LYS A 124 12.37 -4.81 -7.71
CA LYS A 124 11.06 -4.16 -7.75
C LYS A 124 11.14 -2.74 -8.32
N LEU A 125 12.17 -1.98 -7.95
CA LEU A 125 12.42 -0.65 -8.54
C LEU A 125 12.65 -0.74 -10.05
N LYS A 126 13.45 -1.70 -10.52
CA LYS A 126 13.65 -1.94 -11.97
C LYS A 126 12.34 -2.27 -12.68
N SER A 127 11.54 -3.16 -12.11
CA SER A 127 10.22 -3.51 -12.67
C SER A 127 9.31 -2.30 -12.79
N ILE A 128 9.26 -1.43 -11.78
CA ILE A 128 8.46 -0.20 -11.81
C ILE A 128 8.98 0.78 -12.86
N LEU A 129 10.30 0.96 -12.96
CA LEU A 129 10.92 1.92 -13.88
C LEU A 129 10.90 1.49 -15.35
N ASN A 130 10.77 0.18 -15.61
CA ASN A 130 10.64 -0.38 -16.95
C ASN A 130 9.19 -0.47 -17.44
N ASP A 131 8.21 -0.20 -16.57
CA ASP A 131 6.81 -0.11 -16.96
C ASP A 131 6.61 1.03 -17.96
N GLU A 132 5.90 0.78 -19.06
CA GLU A 132 5.66 1.79 -20.11
C GLU A 132 4.97 3.05 -19.55
N THR A 133 4.19 2.90 -18.47
CA THR A 133 3.53 4.01 -17.76
C THR A 133 4.47 4.84 -16.89
N ALA A 134 5.71 4.37 -16.68
CA ALA A 134 6.74 5.00 -15.85
C ALA A 134 7.85 5.69 -16.65
N THR A 135 7.72 5.75 -17.98
CA THR A 135 8.68 6.38 -18.90
C THR A 135 8.96 7.86 -18.59
N SER A 136 8.05 8.56 -17.91
CA SER A 136 8.18 9.97 -17.52
C SER A 136 8.76 10.22 -16.12
N ILE A 137 9.21 9.19 -15.40
CA ILE A 137 9.76 9.37 -14.05
C ILE A 137 11.13 10.05 -14.11
N GLU A 138 11.15 11.34 -13.76
CA GLU A 138 12.38 12.15 -13.69
C GLU A 138 13.13 12.00 -12.37
N LYS A 139 12.40 11.79 -11.26
CA LYS A 139 12.94 11.84 -9.90
C LYS A 139 12.44 10.68 -9.04
N ILE A 140 13.33 10.13 -8.22
CA ILE A 140 13.04 9.10 -7.22
C ILE A 140 13.31 9.71 -5.84
N ILE A 141 12.31 9.73 -4.96
CA ILE A 141 12.46 10.28 -3.60
C ILE A 141 12.50 9.11 -2.60
N LEU A 142 13.61 8.95 -1.89
CA LEU A 142 13.78 7.88 -0.89
C LEU A 142 13.33 8.36 0.49
N VAL A 143 12.26 7.78 1.02
CA VAL A 143 11.65 8.11 2.32
C VAL A 143 11.50 6.87 3.21
N GLY A 144 11.23 7.08 4.50
CA GLY A 144 11.07 6.02 5.51
C GLY A 144 12.36 5.69 6.27
N GLY A 145 12.23 4.90 7.34
CA GLY A 145 13.36 4.60 8.24
C GLY A 145 14.49 3.81 7.57
N LEU A 146 14.17 2.88 6.69
CA LEU A 146 15.19 2.12 5.95
C LEU A 146 16.00 3.02 5.00
N ALA A 147 15.40 4.11 4.51
CA ALA A 147 16.10 5.12 3.72
C ALA A 147 17.09 5.95 4.55
N GLU A 148 17.17 5.79 5.88
CA GLU A 148 18.26 6.35 6.69
C GLU A 148 19.57 5.54 6.58
N SER A 149 19.47 4.24 6.24
CA SER A 149 20.64 3.37 6.10
C SER A 149 21.55 3.82 4.96
N HIS A 150 22.83 4.01 5.29
CA HIS A 150 23.84 4.35 4.30
C HIS A 150 24.04 3.24 3.26
N ILE A 151 23.89 1.98 3.66
CA ILE A 151 23.99 0.81 2.78
C ILE A 151 22.89 0.89 1.71
N VAL A 152 21.65 1.09 2.14
CA VAL A 152 20.47 1.17 1.27
C VAL A 152 20.61 2.32 0.28
N ARG A 153 20.90 3.54 0.78
CA ARG A 153 21.13 4.71 -0.09
C ARG A 153 22.22 4.44 -1.11
N THR A 154 23.36 3.89 -0.68
CA THR A 154 24.51 3.65 -1.57
C THR A 154 24.17 2.61 -2.65
N LYS A 155 23.53 1.50 -2.29
CA LYS A 155 23.15 0.46 -3.25
C LYS A 155 22.13 1.01 -4.27
N ILE A 156 21.11 1.76 -3.83
CA ILE A 156 20.12 2.35 -4.75
C ILE A 156 20.75 3.42 -5.65
N LEU A 157 21.53 4.34 -5.08
CA LEU A 157 22.23 5.38 -5.86
C LEU A 157 23.17 4.78 -6.91
N LYS A 158 23.85 3.67 -6.59
CA LYS A 158 24.72 2.96 -7.53
C LYS A 158 23.95 2.23 -8.62
N ALA A 159 22.79 1.66 -8.29
CA ALA A 159 22.00 0.86 -9.21
C ALA A 159 21.22 1.70 -10.24
N PHE A 160 20.90 2.96 -9.92
CA PHE A 160 20.09 3.85 -10.75
C PHE A 160 20.77 5.22 -10.91
N GLN A 161 22.04 5.23 -11.33
CA GLN A 161 22.84 6.45 -11.47
C GLN A 161 22.33 7.38 -12.57
N GLU A 162 21.60 6.83 -13.53
CA GLU A 162 20.95 7.54 -14.63
C GLU A 162 19.70 8.31 -14.19
N ARG A 163 19.24 8.14 -12.95
CA ARG A 163 18.03 8.79 -12.40
C ARG A 163 18.39 9.83 -11.34
N SER A 164 17.57 10.88 -11.24
CA SER A 164 17.71 11.87 -10.15
C SER A 164 17.12 11.30 -8.86
N ILE A 165 17.99 10.79 -7.98
CA ILE A 165 17.58 10.30 -6.65
C ILE A 165 17.74 11.40 -5.61
N LEU A 166 16.64 11.73 -4.95
CA LEU A 166 16.57 12.69 -3.86
C LEU A 166 16.35 11.96 -2.53
N VAL A 167 17.16 12.29 -1.54
CA VAL A 167 16.99 11.79 -0.17
C VAL A 167 16.76 13.00 0.74
N PRO A 168 15.58 13.13 1.36
CA PRO A 168 15.32 14.22 2.30
C PRO A 168 16.34 14.24 3.44
N SER A 169 16.52 15.41 4.06
CA SER A 169 17.43 15.57 5.21
C SER A 169 17.09 14.63 6.37
N ASN A 170 15.80 14.36 6.57
CA ASN A 170 15.31 13.34 7.49
C ASN A 170 14.23 12.48 6.78
N PRO A 171 14.62 11.35 6.17
CA PRO A 171 13.70 10.46 5.47
C PRO A 171 12.67 9.79 6.38
N PHE A 172 13.04 9.52 7.65
CA PHE A 172 12.14 8.90 8.63
C PHE A 172 10.90 9.76 8.89
N TYR A 173 11.09 11.07 9.11
CA TYR A 173 9.97 12.00 9.34
C TYR A 173 9.32 12.54 8.06
N ALA A 174 9.84 12.23 6.86
CA ALA A 174 9.37 12.85 5.62
C ALA A 174 7.87 12.61 5.37
N VAL A 175 7.40 11.38 5.61
CA VAL A 175 5.98 11.02 5.43
C VAL A 175 5.09 11.76 6.44
N ILE A 176 5.47 11.77 7.72
CA ILE A 176 4.68 12.44 8.77
C ILE A 176 4.64 13.96 8.53
N LYS A 177 5.78 14.57 8.16
CA LYS A 177 5.83 15.99 7.81
C LYS A 177 4.91 16.29 6.63
N GLY A 178 4.91 15.44 5.61
CA GLY A 178 3.98 15.54 4.48
C GLY A 178 2.51 15.46 4.94
N ALA A 179 2.19 14.54 5.84
CA ALA A 179 0.83 14.39 6.39
C ALA A 179 0.38 15.62 7.18
N VAL A 180 1.26 16.20 8.02
CA VAL A 180 0.96 17.44 8.77
C VAL A 180 0.72 18.60 7.81
N LEU A 181 1.58 18.77 6.79
CA LEU A 181 1.41 19.81 5.77
C LEU A 181 0.09 19.64 5.01
N TYR A 182 -0.26 18.41 4.66
CA TYR A 182 -1.55 18.11 4.02
C TYR A 182 -2.73 18.43 4.94
N GLY A 183 -2.67 18.09 6.22
CA GLY A 183 -3.73 18.45 7.18
C GLY A 183 -3.91 19.97 7.34
N GLN A 184 -2.82 20.75 7.26
CA GLN A 184 -2.88 22.21 7.31
C GLN A 184 -3.45 22.83 6.02
N LYS A 185 -3.21 22.20 4.87
CA LYS A 185 -3.63 22.70 3.56
C LYS A 185 -4.06 21.52 2.66
N PRO A 186 -5.26 20.96 2.88
CA PRO A 186 -5.72 19.79 2.14
C PRO A 186 -5.89 20.07 0.64
N ASP A 187 -6.16 21.32 0.28
CA ASP A 187 -6.35 21.77 -1.10
C ASP A 187 -5.04 21.97 -1.89
N ILE A 188 -3.87 21.61 -1.33
CA ILE A 188 -2.59 21.63 -2.05
C ILE A 188 -2.61 20.73 -3.28
N PHE A 189 -3.40 19.66 -3.26
CA PHE A 189 -3.51 18.73 -4.38
C PHE A 189 -4.71 19.07 -5.25
N GLU A 190 -4.46 19.38 -6.52
CA GLU A 190 -5.54 19.69 -7.48
C GLU A 190 -6.19 18.42 -8.04
N SER A 191 -5.46 17.32 -8.09
CA SER A 191 -5.92 16.07 -8.70
C SER A 191 -5.29 14.82 -8.07
N ARG A 192 -5.91 13.66 -8.33
CA ARG A 192 -5.40 12.33 -7.98
C ARG A 192 -5.66 11.35 -9.11
N ILE A 193 -4.92 10.23 -9.09
CA ILE A 193 -5.15 9.11 -9.99
C ILE A 193 -6.12 8.14 -9.29
N SER A 194 -7.25 7.85 -9.93
CA SER A 194 -8.25 6.91 -9.39
C SER A 194 -7.66 5.50 -9.30
N ARG A 195 -7.76 4.87 -8.12
CA ARG A 195 -7.25 3.51 -7.88
C ARG A 195 -8.14 2.41 -8.47
N PHE A 196 -9.43 2.69 -8.57
CA PHE A 196 -10.46 1.78 -9.06
C PHE A 196 -11.26 2.43 -10.17
N THR A 197 -11.97 1.61 -10.93
CA THR A 197 -13.08 2.09 -11.75
C THR A 197 -14.31 2.19 -10.86
N TYR A 198 -14.94 3.36 -10.85
CA TYR A 198 -16.16 3.65 -10.10
C TYR A 198 -17.33 3.83 -11.05
N GLY A 199 -18.49 3.36 -10.62
CA GLY A 199 -19.70 3.46 -11.39
C GLY A 199 -20.92 3.00 -10.63
N ILE A 200 -22.00 2.83 -11.36
CA ILE A 200 -23.32 2.53 -10.80
C ILE A 200 -23.92 1.33 -11.53
N GLY A 201 -24.60 0.46 -10.77
CA GLY A 201 -25.41 -0.62 -11.35
C GLY A 201 -26.67 -0.06 -12.00
N THR A 202 -26.89 -0.37 -13.28
CA THR A 202 -28.04 0.12 -14.04
C THR A 202 -28.65 -0.96 -14.93
N HIS A 203 -29.80 -0.62 -15.53
CA HIS A 203 -30.43 -1.40 -16.58
C HIS A 203 -30.40 -0.60 -17.88
N ILE A 204 -30.12 -1.27 -18.99
CA ILE A 204 -30.15 -0.67 -20.34
C ILE A 204 -31.11 -1.46 -21.24
N PRO A 205 -31.63 -0.88 -22.34
CA PRO A 205 -32.47 -1.63 -23.27
C PRO A 205 -31.80 -2.93 -23.72
N PHE A 206 -32.54 -4.03 -23.69
CA PHE A 206 -31.99 -5.34 -24.07
C PHE A 206 -31.75 -5.40 -25.59
N ASP A 207 -30.55 -5.83 -25.97
CA ASP A 207 -30.15 -6.08 -27.36
C ASP A 207 -29.72 -7.54 -27.45
N ARG A 208 -30.44 -8.33 -28.26
CA ARG A 208 -30.22 -9.77 -28.35
C ARG A 208 -28.86 -10.13 -28.97
N GLU A 209 -28.26 -9.23 -29.75
CA GLU A 209 -26.97 -9.47 -30.40
C GLU A 209 -25.80 -9.17 -29.47
N LYS A 210 -26.00 -8.33 -28.45
CA LYS A 210 -24.94 -7.84 -27.56
C LYS A 210 -25.03 -8.37 -26.14
N HIS A 211 -26.25 -8.65 -25.65
CA HIS A 211 -26.50 -8.92 -24.24
C HIS A 211 -26.81 -10.40 -23.99
N PRO A 212 -26.21 -11.02 -22.94
CA PRO A 212 -26.52 -12.38 -22.52
C PRO A 212 -27.99 -12.57 -22.13
N LEU A 213 -28.58 -13.71 -22.49
CA LEU A 213 -29.99 -14.00 -22.23
C LEU A 213 -30.33 -14.12 -20.73
N ASP A 214 -29.39 -14.53 -19.89
CA ASP A 214 -29.54 -14.62 -18.43
C ASP A 214 -29.59 -13.24 -17.73
N LYS A 215 -29.13 -12.19 -18.43
CA LYS A 215 -29.26 -10.78 -18.01
C LYS A 215 -30.54 -10.13 -18.52
N LYS A 216 -31.37 -10.83 -19.30
CA LYS A 216 -32.64 -10.30 -19.80
C LYS A 216 -33.69 -10.28 -18.69
N VAL A 217 -34.34 -9.13 -18.51
CA VAL A 217 -35.52 -8.97 -17.64
C VAL A 217 -36.59 -8.16 -18.36
N GLU A 218 -37.85 -8.36 -17.99
CA GLU A 218 -39.01 -7.66 -18.54
C GLU A 218 -39.60 -6.75 -17.46
N ASP A 219 -39.93 -5.51 -17.82
CA ASP A 219 -40.59 -4.57 -16.92
C ASP A 219 -42.12 -4.73 -16.93
N SER A 220 -42.83 -3.98 -16.07
CA SER A 220 -44.29 -4.10 -15.95
C SER A 220 -45.07 -3.71 -17.22
N SER A 221 -44.41 -3.04 -18.17
CA SER A 221 -44.98 -2.62 -19.45
C SER A 221 -44.66 -3.55 -20.61
N GLY A 222 -43.94 -4.64 -20.35
CA GLY A 222 -43.51 -5.64 -21.34
C GLY A 222 -42.24 -5.27 -22.11
N LYS A 223 -41.51 -4.23 -21.66
CA LYS A 223 -40.25 -3.82 -22.30
C LYS A 223 -39.08 -4.61 -21.71
N MET A 224 -38.17 -5.00 -22.59
CA MET A 224 -37.01 -5.84 -22.24
C MET A 224 -35.78 -5.00 -21.90
N TRP A 225 -35.13 -5.36 -20.80
CA TRP A 225 -33.93 -4.71 -20.28
C TRP A 225 -32.82 -5.72 -20.02
N CYS A 226 -31.57 -5.26 -20.13
CA CYS A 226 -30.39 -5.95 -19.64
C CYS A 226 -30.09 -5.44 -18.23
N LYS A 227 -30.13 -6.33 -17.23
CA LYS A 227 -29.82 -6.00 -15.82
C LYS A 227 -28.33 -6.08 -15.52
N ASP A 228 -27.96 -5.55 -14.36
CA ASP A 228 -26.63 -5.64 -13.77
C ASP A 228 -25.53 -4.96 -14.61
N VAL A 229 -25.87 -3.98 -15.45
CA VAL A 229 -24.87 -3.28 -16.26
C VAL A 229 -24.07 -2.32 -15.41
N PHE A 230 -22.75 -2.31 -15.59
CA PHE A 230 -21.85 -1.38 -14.93
C PHE A 230 -21.76 -0.08 -15.75
N SER A 231 -22.38 0.99 -15.27
CA SER A 231 -22.26 2.32 -15.86
C SER A 231 -21.03 3.03 -15.27
N ILE A 232 -19.96 3.14 -16.05
CA ILE A 232 -18.68 3.73 -15.61
C ILE A 232 -18.80 5.25 -15.50
N HIS A 233 -18.44 5.80 -14.34
CA HIS A 233 -18.33 7.24 -14.10
C HIS A 233 -16.87 7.71 -14.12
N VAL A 234 -15.98 6.91 -13.53
CA VAL A 234 -14.54 7.18 -13.45
C VAL A 234 -13.80 5.88 -13.68
N LYS A 235 -12.79 5.88 -14.55
CA LYS A 235 -11.95 4.71 -14.82
C LYS A 235 -10.77 4.61 -13.87
N ARG A 236 -10.32 3.39 -13.58
CA ARG A 236 -9.01 3.15 -12.98
C ARG A 236 -7.92 3.88 -13.78
N ASN A 237 -6.96 4.46 -13.06
CA ASN A 237 -5.87 5.29 -13.58
C ASN A 237 -6.29 6.63 -14.21
N GLN A 238 -7.57 6.99 -14.20
CA GLN A 238 -8.01 8.33 -14.62
C GLN A 238 -7.56 9.39 -13.61
N ILE A 239 -7.10 10.54 -14.12
CA ILE A 239 -6.83 11.73 -13.30
C ILE A 239 -8.17 12.40 -12.97
N VAL A 240 -8.50 12.48 -11.68
CA VAL A 240 -9.69 13.14 -11.15
C VAL A 240 -9.30 14.40 -10.39
N SER A 241 -10.01 15.50 -10.64
CA SER A 241 -9.83 16.73 -9.86
C SER A 241 -10.47 16.56 -8.48
N LEU A 242 -9.75 16.95 -7.42
CA LEU A 242 -10.27 16.84 -6.06
C LEU A 242 -11.36 17.88 -5.80
N ASN A 243 -12.35 17.49 -4.99
CA ASN A 243 -13.45 18.35 -4.53
C ASN A 243 -14.26 19.02 -5.66
N LYS A 244 -14.21 18.45 -6.89
CA LYS A 244 -14.96 18.92 -8.05
C LYS A 244 -15.86 17.81 -8.59
N ASP A 245 -17.02 18.21 -9.08
CA ASP A 245 -17.96 17.33 -9.78
C ASP A 245 -17.25 16.71 -10.99
N GLN A 246 -17.28 15.38 -11.07
CA GLN A 246 -16.90 14.64 -12.27
C GLN A 246 -18.03 14.76 -13.32
N PRO A 247 -17.80 14.33 -14.59
CA PRO A 247 -18.85 14.35 -15.61
C PRO A 247 -20.16 13.76 -15.11
N VAL A 248 -21.25 14.45 -15.42
CA VAL A 248 -22.59 14.09 -14.97
C VAL A 248 -23.15 13.02 -15.89
N GLU A 249 -23.68 11.95 -15.31
CA GLU A 249 -24.44 10.92 -16.01
C GLU A 249 -25.94 11.10 -15.72
N VAL A 250 -26.79 10.78 -16.71
CA VAL A 250 -28.24 10.98 -16.62
C VAL A 250 -28.96 9.64 -16.67
N TYR A 251 -29.82 9.40 -15.70
CA TYR A 251 -30.60 8.18 -15.56
C TYR A 251 -32.10 8.48 -15.53
N LYS A 252 -32.89 7.50 -15.95
CA LYS A 252 -34.35 7.57 -15.95
C LYS A 252 -34.95 6.49 -15.06
N PRO A 253 -36.11 6.74 -14.44
CA PRO A 253 -36.87 5.68 -13.78
C PRO A 253 -37.19 4.55 -14.76
N LEU A 254 -37.14 3.31 -14.28
CA LEU A 254 -37.55 2.15 -15.07
C LEU A 254 -39.07 2.10 -15.21
N GLU A 255 -39.77 2.43 -14.12
CA GLU A 255 -41.22 2.32 -14.03
C GLU A 255 -41.91 3.69 -14.00
N ARG A 256 -43.08 3.79 -14.65
CA ARG A 256 -43.84 5.05 -14.77
C ARG A 256 -44.24 5.66 -13.44
N TYR A 257 -44.49 4.83 -12.42
CA TYR A 257 -44.98 5.24 -11.10
C TYR A 257 -43.90 5.26 -10.02
N GLN A 258 -42.65 4.99 -10.38
CA GLN A 258 -41.52 4.97 -9.46
C GLN A 258 -41.33 6.36 -8.82
N THR A 259 -41.30 6.44 -7.49
CA THR A 259 -41.13 7.71 -6.74
C THR A 259 -39.72 7.96 -6.25
N SER A 260 -38.80 7.06 -6.52
CA SER A 260 -37.39 7.22 -6.17
C SER A 260 -36.52 6.32 -7.02
N ILE A 261 -35.30 6.74 -7.31
CA ILE A 261 -34.27 5.89 -7.92
C ILE A 261 -33.21 5.60 -6.87
N THR A 262 -32.88 4.32 -6.69
CA THR A 262 -31.74 3.90 -5.87
C THR A 262 -30.55 3.66 -6.79
N PHE A 263 -29.48 4.41 -6.59
CA PHE A 263 -28.21 4.24 -7.27
C PHE A 263 -27.26 3.48 -6.37
N ASP A 264 -27.00 2.22 -6.72
CA ASP A 264 -26.00 1.40 -6.03
C ASP A 264 -24.63 1.69 -6.64
N ILE A 265 -23.68 2.13 -5.79
CA ILE A 265 -22.34 2.53 -6.21
C ILE A 265 -21.38 1.35 -6.07
N TYR A 266 -20.62 1.10 -7.13
CA TYR A 266 -19.67 -0.01 -7.24
C TYR A 266 -18.25 0.49 -7.51
N GLN A 267 -17.28 -0.31 -7.09
CA GLN A 267 -15.89 -0.18 -7.49
C GLN A 267 -15.31 -1.51 -7.99
N THR A 268 -14.30 -1.45 -8.85
CA THR A 268 -13.55 -2.63 -9.34
C THR A 268 -12.13 -2.25 -9.79
N GLU A 269 -11.21 -3.20 -9.77
CA GLU A 269 -9.86 -3.04 -10.32
C GLU A 269 -9.82 -3.18 -11.85
N SER A 270 -10.86 -3.74 -12.47
CA SER A 270 -11.02 -3.78 -13.92
C SER A 270 -11.16 -2.37 -14.48
N GLN A 271 -10.46 -2.07 -15.58
CA GLN A 271 -10.54 -0.75 -16.20
C GLN A 271 -11.83 -0.55 -17.03
N ASN A 272 -12.39 -1.65 -17.56
CA ASN A 272 -13.59 -1.64 -18.41
C ASN A 272 -14.55 -2.76 -18.00
N PRO A 273 -15.12 -2.73 -16.78
CA PRO A 273 -16.17 -3.67 -16.40
C PRO A 273 -17.40 -3.50 -17.28
N VAL A 274 -18.08 -4.59 -17.62
CA VAL A 274 -19.35 -4.57 -18.35
C VAL A 274 -20.52 -4.79 -17.40
N TYR A 275 -20.37 -5.70 -16.43
CA TYR A 275 -21.41 -6.03 -15.46
C TYR A 275 -20.94 -5.88 -14.01
N ILE A 276 -21.87 -5.48 -13.13
CA ILE A 276 -21.62 -5.40 -11.67
C ILE A 276 -21.43 -6.78 -11.00
N THR A 277 -21.74 -7.86 -11.73
CA THR A 277 -21.55 -9.25 -11.26
C THR A 277 -20.20 -9.84 -11.68
N GLU A 278 -19.36 -9.08 -12.39
CA GLU A 278 -18.00 -9.52 -12.72
C GLU A 278 -17.15 -9.67 -11.45
N GLU A 279 -16.18 -10.58 -11.51
CA GLU A 279 -15.24 -10.78 -10.41
C GLU A 279 -14.51 -9.48 -10.05
N GLY A 280 -14.40 -9.21 -8.74
CA GLY A 280 -13.77 -8.00 -8.23
C GLY A 280 -14.67 -6.76 -8.20
N CYS A 281 -15.88 -6.79 -8.76
CA CYS A 281 -16.86 -5.73 -8.57
C CYS A 281 -17.45 -5.79 -7.15
N LYS A 282 -17.36 -4.68 -6.41
CA LYS A 282 -17.85 -4.57 -5.03
C LYS A 282 -18.77 -3.37 -4.89
N LYS A 283 -19.96 -3.59 -4.33
CA LYS A 283 -20.86 -2.51 -3.91
C LYS A 283 -20.25 -1.81 -2.69
N ILE A 284 -20.12 -0.49 -2.74
CA ILE A 284 -19.49 0.32 -1.69
C ILE A 284 -20.45 1.31 -1.04
N GLY A 285 -21.63 1.53 -1.64
CA GLY A 285 -22.66 2.39 -1.06
C GLY A 285 -23.90 2.48 -1.93
N SER A 286 -24.84 3.32 -1.51
CA SER A 286 -26.04 3.63 -2.26
C SER A 286 -26.47 5.08 -2.05
N LEU A 287 -27.13 5.65 -3.05
CA LEU A 287 -27.80 6.95 -3.00
C LEU A 287 -29.25 6.78 -3.44
N VAL A 288 -30.19 7.29 -2.64
CA VAL A 288 -31.61 7.34 -3.02
C VAL A 288 -31.97 8.76 -3.43
N VAL A 289 -32.43 8.92 -4.67
CA VAL A 289 -32.98 10.18 -5.19
C VAL A 289 -34.49 10.07 -5.20
N GLU A 290 -35.16 10.84 -4.35
CA GLU A 290 -36.62 10.90 -4.34
C GLU A 290 -37.13 11.77 -5.50
N MET A 291 -38.13 11.26 -6.21
CA MET A 291 -38.79 11.88 -7.36
C MET A 291 -40.32 11.74 -7.21
N PRO A 292 -40.95 12.42 -6.24
CA PRO A 292 -42.36 12.22 -5.92
C PRO A 292 -43.31 12.78 -6.99
N ASP A 293 -42.87 13.76 -7.79
CA ASP A 293 -43.63 14.26 -8.94
C ASP A 293 -43.65 13.20 -10.05
N ARG A 294 -44.85 12.80 -10.46
CA ARG A 294 -45.12 11.76 -11.47
C ARG A 294 -45.67 12.32 -12.78
N THR A 295 -45.84 13.64 -12.90
CA THR A 295 -46.46 14.29 -14.07
C THR A 295 -45.78 13.90 -15.39
N LYS A 296 -44.44 13.78 -15.39
CA LYS A 296 -43.63 13.39 -16.55
C LYS A 296 -43.31 11.89 -16.66
N LYS A 297 -43.92 11.02 -15.85
CA LYS A 297 -43.78 9.54 -15.91
C LYS A 297 -42.32 9.06 -16.03
N ILE A 298 -41.89 8.55 -17.19
CA ILE A 298 -40.52 8.04 -17.43
C ILE A 298 -39.58 9.07 -18.08
N GLU A 299 -40.09 10.26 -18.43
CA GLU A 299 -39.26 11.36 -18.97
C GLU A 299 -38.59 12.18 -17.88
N ARG A 300 -38.74 11.75 -16.61
CA ARG A 300 -38.00 12.31 -15.48
C ARG A 300 -36.55 11.84 -15.56
N ASN A 301 -35.64 12.77 -15.29
CA ASN A 301 -34.22 12.53 -15.31
C ASN A 301 -33.66 12.75 -13.90
N ALA A 302 -32.79 11.84 -13.49
CA ALA A 302 -31.93 12.02 -12.33
C ALA A 302 -30.49 12.14 -12.83
N GLN A 303 -29.85 13.25 -12.53
CA GLN A 303 -28.43 13.45 -12.76
C GLN A 303 -27.65 12.83 -11.60
N VAL A 304 -26.56 12.14 -11.89
CA VAL A 304 -25.64 11.64 -10.88
C VAL A 304 -24.22 12.06 -11.24
N THR A 305 -23.49 12.55 -10.24
CA THR A 305 -22.07 12.87 -10.35
C THR A 305 -21.33 12.38 -9.11
N MET A 306 -20.07 12.01 -9.30
CA MET A 306 -19.17 11.62 -8.23
C MET A 306 -18.20 12.76 -7.93
N ILE A 307 -17.83 12.92 -6.67
CA ILE A 307 -16.94 13.96 -6.17
C ILE A 307 -15.85 13.28 -5.36
N PHE A 308 -14.61 13.36 -5.82
CA PHE A 308 -13.49 12.73 -5.14
C PHE A 308 -12.92 13.69 -4.10
N GLY A 309 -13.21 13.42 -2.83
CA GLY A 309 -12.67 14.13 -1.68
C GLY A 309 -11.42 13.45 -1.12
N GLY A 310 -10.74 14.11 -0.16
CA GLY A 310 -9.45 13.68 0.37
C GLY A 310 -9.36 12.19 0.72
N THR A 311 -10.25 11.70 1.58
CA THR A 311 -10.35 10.29 2.02
C THR A 311 -11.74 9.69 1.79
N GLU A 312 -12.56 10.37 0.99
CA GLU A 312 -13.98 10.06 0.84
C GLU A 312 -14.43 10.24 -0.62
N LEU A 313 -15.36 9.40 -1.06
CA LEU A 313 -16.09 9.53 -2.31
C LEU A 313 -17.46 10.13 -2.02
N GLY A 314 -17.68 11.37 -2.43
CA GLY A 314 -19.02 11.97 -2.46
C GLY A 314 -19.78 11.51 -3.70
N VAL A 315 -21.07 11.25 -3.55
CA VAL A 315 -21.98 10.98 -4.67
C VAL A 315 -23.17 11.91 -4.53
N LYS A 316 -23.46 12.65 -5.60
CA LYS A 316 -24.51 13.65 -5.66
C LYS A 316 -25.52 13.27 -6.73
N GLY A 317 -26.79 13.28 -6.36
CA GLY A 317 -27.92 13.03 -7.24
C GLY A 317 -28.84 14.24 -7.29
N ILE A 318 -29.33 14.61 -8.47
CA ILE A 318 -30.25 15.74 -8.66
C ILE A 318 -31.46 15.26 -9.45
N ASP A 319 -32.65 15.44 -8.90
CA ASP A 319 -33.89 15.31 -9.67
C ASP A 319 -34.03 16.54 -10.58
N GLU A 320 -33.93 16.37 -11.90
CA GLU A 320 -33.97 17.50 -12.82
C GLU A 320 -35.30 18.26 -12.82
N SER A 321 -36.39 17.61 -12.40
CA SER A 321 -37.73 18.20 -12.40
C SER A 321 -37.92 19.19 -11.25
N THR A 322 -37.48 18.81 -10.05
CA THR A 322 -37.60 19.62 -8.83
C THR A 322 -36.34 20.42 -8.50
N LYS A 323 -35.21 20.08 -9.13
CA LYS A 323 -33.85 20.55 -8.79
C LYS A 323 -33.43 20.19 -7.36
N LYS A 324 -34.13 19.28 -6.69
CA LYS A 324 -33.77 18.79 -5.35
C LYS A 324 -32.51 17.96 -5.44
N GLU A 325 -31.57 18.22 -4.53
CA GLU A 325 -30.28 17.57 -4.45
C GLU A 325 -30.25 16.54 -3.31
N PHE A 326 -29.61 15.41 -3.56
CA PHE A 326 -29.40 14.32 -2.63
C PHE A 326 -27.91 13.96 -2.62
N LYS A 327 -27.36 13.68 -1.44
CA LYS A 327 -25.92 13.41 -1.28
C LYS A 327 -25.71 12.20 -0.37
N THR A 328 -24.66 11.45 -0.67
CA THR A 328 -24.10 10.44 0.22
C THR A 328 -22.58 10.51 0.14
N THR A 329 -21.91 10.03 1.18
CA THR A 329 -20.46 10.00 1.27
C THR A 329 -20.02 8.60 1.64
N ILE A 330 -19.05 8.06 0.89
CA ILE A 330 -18.52 6.73 1.07
C ILE A 330 -17.05 6.85 1.47
N VAL A 331 -16.70 6.32 2.64
CA VAL A 331 -15.31 6.31 3.11
C VAL A 331 -14.55 5.20 2.39
N TYR A 332 -13.35 5.50 1.86
CA TYR A 332 -12.51 4.47 1.26
C TYR A 332 -12.04 3.49 2.34
N HIS A 333 -12.36 2.20 2.18
CA HIS A 333 -11.85 1.12 3.03
C HIS A 333 -10.57 0.50 2.46
#